data_AF-A0A271IXY1-F1
#
_entry.id   AF-A0A271IXY1-F1
#
_cell.length_a   1.000
_cell.length_b   1.000
_cell.length_c   1.000
_cell.angle_alpha   90.00
_cell.angle_beta   90.00
_cell.angle_gamma   90.00
#
_symmetry.space_group_name_H-M   'P 1'
#
loop_
_entity.id
_entity.type
_entity.pdbx_description
1 polymer ?
#
loop_
_entity_poly.entity_id
_entity_poly.type
_entity_poly.pdbx_seq_one_letter_code
_entity_poly.pdbx_strand_id
1 'polypeptide(L)'
;MPATQPLVRRARVGLALVLLGLGGGLPEAGAQSVSRAGTTAAPFLQIGVGPRAMALGGAFTASADDATALYWNPAGLAQMRAGEFVSAHSEWLGDVSHDYVGVAVPLAGGVVGASVTMLGVPEMTVRTELNQQGTGETFDAADLAVGLSYGRQISDRFSIGGTAKYIQQRVWHSTASAVAVDIGTRFQTDFFGGLTIGAAISNFGSDLQLDGRDLRTFVDPDPSQDGTNGQIPADYALDTWSLPLDFKIGVVSRPLASRMNQLSVSVDALHPSSNYESLNVGAEYGFRERVFFRGGFQGLFLPEREGGLALGLGVRQPLPYPDGMAKLDYAFRDGGRLGRVHTVGLSVTF
;
A
#
# COMPACT_ATOMS: atom_id res chain seq x y z
N MET A 1 25.14 12.49 -61.60
CA MET A 1 24.12 12.76 -60.56
C MET A 1 23.07 11.66 -60.60
N PRO A 2 23.01 10.76 -59.62
CA PRO A 2 21.79 9.99 -59.34
C PRO A 2 21.17 10.45 -58.01
N ALA A 3 19.85 10.57 -58.03
CA ALA A 3 19.02 11.05 -56.93
C ALA A 3 18.98 10.04 -55.76
N THR A 4 19.19 10.56 -54.56
CA THR A 4 18.99 9.87 -53.28
C THR A 4 17.50 9.79 -52.95
N GLN A 5 16.95 8.58 -52.87
CA GLN A 5 15.66 8.33 -52.22
C GLN A 5 15.84 8.23 -50.70
N PRO A 6 14.91 8.75 -49.87
CA PRO A 6 15.00 8.60 -48.43
C PRO A 6 14.47 7.22 -48.00
N LEU A 7 15.30 6.49 -47.25
CA LEU A 7 14.94 5.25 -46.56
C LEU A 7 13.90 5.55 -45.47
N VAL A 8 12.64 5.20 -45.73
CA VAL A 8 11.59 5.10 -44.70
C VAL A 8 11.92 3.89 -43.82
N ARG A 9 12.57 4.12 -42.68
CA ARG A 9 12.70 3.11 -41.61
C ARG A 9 11.32 2.86 -40.99
N ARG A 10 10.64 1.82 -41.46
CA ARG A 10 9.50 1.23 -40.74
C ARG A 10 10.04 0.50 -39.50
N ALA A 11 10.02 1.15 -38.34
CA ALA A 11 10.21 0.49 -37.06
C ALA A 11 9.03 -0.47 -36.82
N ARG A 12 9.27 -1.77 -37.00
CA ARG A 12 8.34 -2.81 -36.57
C ARG A 12 8.39 -2.86 -35.05
N VAL A 13 7.34 -2.36 -34.39
CA VAL A 13 7.11 -2.53 -32.95
C VAL A 13 6.70 -3.98 -32.73
N GLY A 14 7.68 -4.85 -32.49
CA GLY A 14 7.45 -6.17 -31.93
C GLY A 14 7.35 -6.05 -30.43
N LEU A 15 6.16 -6.23 -29.87
CA LEU A 15 5.94 -6.40 -28.44
C LEU A 15 6.49 -7.78 -28.04
N ALA A 16 7.81 -7.86 -27.85
CA ALA A 16 8.43 -9.02 -27.24
C ALA A 16 8.30 -8.87 -25.72
N LEU A 17 7.29 -9.54 -25.15
CA LEU A 17 7.27 -9.91 -23.74
C LEU A 17 8.54 -10.73 -23.47
N VAL A 18 9.56 -10.08 -22.93
CA VAL A 18 10.70 -10.79 -22.35
C VAL A 18 10.23 -11.34 -21.02
N LEU A 19 9.56 -12.50 -21.09
CA LEU A 19 9.57 -13.49 -20.03
C LEU A 19 11.04 -13.89 -19.85
N LEU A 20 11.70 -13.28 -18.86
CA LEU A 20 12.97 -13.78 -18.37
C LEU A 20 12.74 -15.24 -17.95
N GLY A 21 13.36 -16.15 -18.71
CA GLY A 21 13.26 -17.57 -18.49
C GLY A 21 13.82 -17.95 -17.12
N LEU A 22 12.91 -18.19 -16.18
CA LEU A 22 13.10 -19.10 -15.05
C LEU A 22 12.48 -20.47 -15.39
N GLY A 23 12.80 -20.98 -16.59
CA GLY A 23 12.42 -22.31 -17.07
C GLY A 23 13.47 -23.38 -16.75
N GLY A 24 14.17 -23.26 -15.63
CA GLY A 24 15.04 -24.31 -15.09
C GLY A 24 14.36 -24.95 -13.89
N GLY A 25 14.05 -26.24 -13.99
CA GLY A 25 13.18 -26.98 -13.07
C GLY A 25 13.40 -26.66 -11.60
N LEU A 26 12.35 -26.16 -10.95
CA LEU A 26 12.26 -26.18 -9.50
C LEU A 26 12.11 -27.65 -9.10
N PRO A 27 12.98 -28.21 -8.24
CA PRO A 27 12.68 -29.47 -7.61
C PRO A 27 11.40 -29.28 -6.80
N GLU A 28 10.38 -30.10 -7.09
CA GLU A 28 9.25 -30.35 -6.20
C GLU A 28 9.77 -31.02 -4.91
N ALA A 29 10.46 -30.24 -4.08
CA ALA A 29 10.61 -30.59 -2.69
C ALA A 29 9.30 -30.19 -2.02
N GLY A 30 8.47 -31.18 -1.71
CA GLY A 30 7.23 -31.05 -0.94
C GLY A 30 7.46 -30.57 0.49
N ALA A 31 8.01 -29.37 0.65
CA ALA A 31 7.82 -28.59 1.87
C ALA A 31 6.44 -27.95 1.76
N GLN A 32 5.49 -28.41 2.58
CA GLN A 32 4.30 -27.61 2.83
C GLN A 32 4.79 -26.30 3.46
N SER A 33 4.93 -25.25 2.65
CA SER A 33 5.11 -23.91 3.16
C SER A 33 3.82 -23.57 3.89
N VAL A 34 3.82 -23.64 5.21
CA VAL A 34 2.68 -23.20 6.03
C VAL A 34 2.63 -21.68 5.93
N SER A 35 1.48 -21.13 5.53
CA SER A 35 1.30 -19.68 5.49
C SER A 35 1.50 -19.10 6.87
N ARG A 36 2.17 -17.95 6.93
CA ARG A 36 2.23 -17.11 8.13
C ARG A 36 1.05 -16.11 8.19
N ALA A 37 -0.03 -16.43 7.46
CA ALA A 37 -1.29 -15.70 7.52
C ALA A 37 -1.75 -15.53 8.97
N GLY A 38 -1.98 -14.27 9.37
CA GLY A 38 -2.48 -13.93 10.69
C GLY A 38 -1.44 -13.96 11.81
N THR A 39 -0.14 -14.07 11.52
CA THR A 39 0.92 -14.08 12.56
C THR A 39 1.56 -12.70 12.79
N THR A 40 0.95 -11.62 12.35
CA THR A 40 1.46 -10.24 12.50
C THR A 40 0.38 -9.30 12.99
N ALA A 41 0.78 -8.26 13.74
CA ALA A 41 -0.12 -7.17 14.13
C ALA A 41 -0.28 -6.13 13.01
N ALA A 42 -1.16 -5.13 13.22
CA ALA A 42 -1.37 -4.01 12.32
C ALA A 42 -1.55 -4.36 10.80
N PRO A 43 -2.43 -5.32 10.44
CA PRO A 43 -2.63 -5.72 9.04
C PRO A 43 -3.14 -4.58 8.14
N PHE A 44 -3.70 -3.52 8.73
CA PHE A 44 -4.12 -2.31 8.00
C PHE A 44 -2.98 -1.67 7.20
N LEU A 45 -1.72 -1.85 7.62
CA LEU A 45 -0.54 -1.36 6.91
C LEU A 45 -0.37 -1.99 5.51
N GLN A 46 -0.99 -3.15 5.27
CA GLN A 46 -0.97 -3.84 3.97
C GLN A 46 -2.15 -3.45 3.07
N ILE A 47 -3.09 -2.65 3.55
CA ILE A 47 -4.19 -2.11 2.74
C ILE A 47 -3.63 -0.94 1.92
N GLY A 48 -3.57 -1.13 0.60
CA GLY A 48 -3.04 -0.12 -0.31
C GLY A 48 -3.76 1.22 -0.22
N VAL A 49 -3.04 2.31 -0.54
CA VAL A 49 -3.59 3.68 -0.53
C VAL A 49 -3.60 4.28 -1.94
N GLY A 50 -4.50 5.24 -2.16
CA GLY A 50 -4.58 5.99 -3.41
C GLY A 50 -5.35 5.25 -4.53
N PRO A 51 -6.41 5.84 -5.10
CA PRO A 51 -7.23 5.13 -6.09
C PRO A 51 -6.44 4.72 -7.34
N ARG A 52 -5.46 5.51 -7.78
CA ARG A 52 -4.59 5.17 -8.92
C ARG A 52 -3.87 3.83 -8.72
N ALA A 53 -3.18 3.66 -7.59
CA ALA A 53 -2.43 2.46 -7.28
C ALA A 53 -3.36 1.25 -7.08
N MET A 54 -4.49 1.49 -6.41
CA MET A 54 -5.51 0.48 -6.14
C MET A 54 -6.14 -0.05 -7.43
N ALA A 55 -6.44 0.82 -8.39
CA ALA A 55 -6.95 0.46 -9.71
C ALA A 55 -5.95 -0.34 -10.56
N LEU A 56 -4.66 -0.24 -10.24
CA LEU A 56 -3.58 -1.02 -10.85
C LEU A 56 -3.33 -2.35 -10.12
N GLY A 57 -4.27 -2.79 -9.27
CA GLY A 57 -4.14 -4.02 -8.51
C GLY A 57 -3.02 -3.98 -7.47
N GLY A 58 -2.55 -2.79 -7.09
CA GLY A 58 -1.40 -2.63 -6.21
C GLY A 58 -0.03 -2.82 -6.89
N ALA A 59 0.02 -2.92 -8.23
CA ALA A 59 1.28 -2.94 -8.99
C ALA A 59 1.80 -1.50 -9.19
N PHE A 60 2.36 -0.92 -8.12
CA PHE A 60 2.67 0.50 -8.05
C PHE A 60 4.06 0.83 -7.50
N THR A 61 4.84 -0.13 -6.99
CA THR A 61 6.16 0.11 -6.37
C THR A 61 7.14 0.83 -7.29
N ALA A 62 7.16 0.51 -8.59
CA ALA A 62 8.00 1.22 -9.58
C ALA A 62 7.31 2.42 -10.24
N SER A 63 5.98 2.46 -10.18
CA SER A 63 5.14 3.52 -10.78
C SER A 63 4.89 4.70 -9.85
N ALA A 64 5.20 4.55 -8.56
CA ALA A 64 5.04 5.58 -7.54
C ALA A 64 5.88 6.83 -7.90
N ASP A 65 5.18 7.88 -8.31
CA ASP A 65 5.76 9.16 -8.75
C ASP A 65 4.93 10.38 -8.29
N ASP A 66 4.00 10.17 -7.35
CA ASP A 66 3.13 11.18 -6.74
C ASP A 66 3.17 11.09 -5.20
N ALA A 67 2.37 11.91 -4.50
CA ALA A 67 2.37 11.93 -3.04
C ALA A 67 2.02 10.57 -2.39
N THR A 68 1.41 9.62 -3.10
CA THR A 68 1.18 8.27 -2.56
C THR A 68 2.45 7.41 -2.50
N ALA A 69 3.56 7.89 -3.09
CA ALA A 69 4.90 7.30 -2.93
C ALA A 69 5.34 7.25 -1.45
N LEU A 70 4.80 8.13 -0.59
CA LEU A 70 5.00 8.09 0.87
C LEU A 70 4.63 6.72 1.48
N TYR A 71 3.65 6.03 0.89
CA TYR A 71 3.21 4.69 1.28
C TYR A 71 3.85 3.60 0.42
N TRP A 72 3.84 3.75 -0.92
CA TRP A 72 4.20 2.66 -1.84
C TRP A 72 5.71 2.44 -2.02
N ASN A 73 6.48 3.53 -2.16
CA ASN A 73 7.92 3.49 -2.35
C ASN A 73 8.51 4.91 -2.18
N PRO A 74 9.17 5.23 -1.05
CA PRO A 74 9.65 6.59 -0.78
C PRO A 74 10.72 7.08 -1.78
N ALA A 75 11.38 6.19 -2.53
CA ALA A 75 12.29 6.62 -3.61
C ALA A 75 11.57 7.28 -4.79
N GLY A 76 10.26 7.02 -4.93
CA GLY A 76 9.39 7.66 -5.91
C GLY A 76 9.23 9.17 -5.67
N LEU A 77 9.35 9.63 -4.42
CA LEU A 77 9.26 11.05 -4.08
C LEU A 77 10.28 11.90 -4.85
N ALA A 78 11.46 11.34 -5.13
CA ALA A 78 12.50 12.02 -5.89
C ALA A 78 12.08 12.42 -7.32
N GLN A 79 10.98 11.88 -7.84
CA GLN A 79 10.44 12.23 -9.16
C GLN A 79 9.52 13.45 -9.14
N MET A 80 9.05 13.86 -7.95
CA MET A 80 8.13 14.98 -7.81
C MET A 80 8.85 16.31 -8.05
N ARG A 81 8.25 17.16 -8.89
CA ARG A 81 8.78 18.49 -9.25
C ARG A 81 8.02 19.65 -8.62
N ALA A 82 6.83 19.39 -8.12
CA ALA A 82 5.95 20.35 -7.46
C ALA A 82 5.40 19.72 -6.17
N GLY A 83 4.88 20.55 -5.27
CA GLY A 83 4.22 20.07 -4.07
C GLY A 83 2.94 19.33 -4.45
N GLU A 84 2.60 18.28 -3.73
CA GLU A 84 1.32 17.59 -3.93
C GLU A 84 0.70 17.24 -2.58
N PHE A 85 -0.56 17.62 -2.43
CA PHE A 85 -1.45 17.12 -1.39
C PHE A 85 -2.33 16.04 -2.00
N VAL A 86 -2.57 14.96 -1.26
CA VAL A 86 -3.48 13.88 -1.64
C VAL A 86 -4.33 13.47 -0.45
N SER A 87 -5.59 13.19 -0.71
CA SER A 87 -6.48 12.50 0.21
C SER A 87 -7.21 11.39 -0.52
N ALA A 88 -7.40 10.25 0.15
CA ALA A 88 -8.17 9.13 -0.35
C ALA A 88 -9.02 8.53 0.76
N HIS A 89 -10.25 8.16 0.43
CA HIS A 89 -11.18 7.47 1.31
C HIS A 89 -11.60 6.16 0.64
N SER A 90 -11.56 5.06 1.39
CA SER A 90 -12.07 3.77 0.95
C SER A 90 -13.10 3.23 1.94
N GLU A 91 -14.24 2.84 1.41
CA GLU A 91 -15.17 1.96 2.12
C GLU A 91 -14.60 0.55 2.05
N TRP A 92 -14.00 0.12 3.15
CA TRP A 92 -13.43 -1.22 3.29
C TRP A 92 -14.51 -2.22 3.75
N LEU A 93 -14.09 -3.46 3.91
CA LEU A 93 -14.98 -4.58 4.22
C LEU A 93 -15.60 -4.41 5.60
N GLY A 94 -16.90 -4.72 5.74
CA GLY A 94 -17.59 -4.68 7.03
C GLY A 94 -17.79 -3.26 7.58
N ASP A 95 -18.10 -2.29 6.72
CA ASP A 95 -18.33 -0.87 7.07
C ASP A 95 -17.11 -0.17 7.71
N VAL A 96 -15.93 -0.76 7.56
CA VAL A 96 -14.67 -0.18 8.02
C VAL A 96 -14.25 0.94 7.08
N SER A 97 -13.85 2.09 7.62
CA SER A 97 -13.28 3.18 6.82
C SER A 97 -11.77 3.04 6.73
N HIS A 98 -11.19 3.28 5.55
CA HIS A 98 -9.75 3.36 5.36
C HIS A 98 -9.39 4.68 4.66
N ASP A 99 -8.73 5.55 5.42
CA ASP A 99 -8.44 6.93 5.04
C ASP A 99 -6.94 7.15 4.90
N TYR A 100 -6.57 7.93 3.89
CA TYR A 100 -5.20 8.31 3.65
C TYR A 100 -5.11 9.80 3.35
N VAL A 101 -4.16 10.47 3.98
CA VAL A 101 -3.79 11.85 3.69
C VAL A 101 -2.27 11.93 3.56
N GLY A 102 -1.80 12.59 2.51
CA GLY A 102 -0.38 12.78 2.26
C GLY A 102 -0.08 14.16 1.74
N VAL A 103 1.05 14.71 2.14
CA VAL A 103 1.62 15.92 1.55
C VAL A 103 3.10 15.70 1.29
N ALA A 104 3.55 16.03 0.09
CA ALA A 104 4.96 15.98 -0.27
C ALA A 104 5.37 17.29 -0.94
N VAL A 105 6.53 17.81 -0.55
CA VAL A 105 7.05 19.10 -0.98
C VAL A 105 8.50 18.95 -1.42
N PRO A 106 8.82 19.34 -2.67
CA PRO A 106 10.20 19.41 -3.12
C PRO A 106 10.98 20.48 -2.36
N LEU A 107 12.16 20.13 -1.85
CA LEU A 107 13.11 21.01 -1.19
C LEU A 107 14.47 20.96 -1.88
N ALA A 108 15.39 21.83 -1.46
CA ALA A 108 16.76 21.79 -1.95
C ALA A 108 17.42 20.44 -1.59
N GLY A 109 17.70 19.63 -2.61
CA GLY A 109 18.39 18.35 -2.46
C GLY A 109 17.48 17.13 -2.27
N GLY A 110 16.16 17.24 -2.36
CA GLY A 110 15.26 16.08 -2.32
C GLY A 110 13.80 16.49 -2.10
N VAL A 111 12.94 15.51 -1.80
CA VAL A 111 11.52 15.74 -1.52
C VAL A 111 11.22 15.19 -0.14
N VAL A 112 10.62 16.02 0.71
CA VAL A 112 10.13 15.60 2.02
C VAL A 112 8.63 15.41 1.94
N GLY A 113 8.08 14.56 2.79
CA GLY A 113 6.64 14.49 2.94
C GLY A 113 6.20 13.87 4.25
N ALA A 114 4.92 14.05 4.54
CA ALA A 114 4.25 13.50 5.69
C ALA A 114 2.98 12.79 5.24
N SER A 115 2.65 11.68 5.87
CA SER A 115 1.43 10.92 5.60
C SER A 115 0.76 10.46 6.88
N VAL A 116 -0.56 10.31 6.80
CA VAL A 116 -1.40 9.73 7.83
C VAL A 116 -2.28 8.69 7.16
N THR A 117 -2.25 7.46 7.66
CA THR A 117 -3.14 6.37 7.26
C THR A 117 -3.98 5.98 8.46
N MET A 118 -5.29 5.89 8.30
CA MET A 118 -6.24 5.60 9.38
C MET A 118 -7.14 4.46 8.95
N LEU A 119 -7.40 3.53 9.87
CA LEU A 119 -8.45 2.53 9.73
C LEU A 119 -9.44 2.73 10.88
N GLY A 120 -10.70 2.97 10.57
CA GLY A 120 -11.76 3.17 11.55
C GLY A 120 -12.77 2.04 11.51
N VAL A 121 -13.02 1.40 12.64
CA VAL A 121 -14.12 0.45 12.80
C VAL A 121 -15.27 1.20 13.47
N PRO A 122 -16.49 1.14 12.91
CA PRO A 122 -17.64 1.80 13.52
C PRO A 122 -17.95 1.24 14.90
N GLU A 123 -18.62 2.05 15.71
CA GLU A 123 -19.04 1.67 17.05
C GLU A 123 -19.96 0.44 17.03
N MET A 124 -19.64 -0.54 17.86
CA MET A 124 -20.37 -1.80 17.99
C MET A 124 -20.87 -1.99 19.42
N THR A 125 -22.04 -2.61 19.56
CA THR A 125 -22.58 -2.98 20.87
C THR A 125 -21.83 -4.18 21.45
N VAL A 126 -21.42 -4.09 22.72
CA VAL A 126 -20.85 -5.21 23.46
C VAL A 126 -21.93 -6.26 23.68
N ARG A 127 -21.64 -7.51 23.33
CA ARG A 127 -22.56 -8.66 23.49
C ARG A 127 -21.87 -9.73 24.32
N THR A 128 -22.66 -10.41 25.15
CA THR A 128 -22.23 -11.58 25.91
C THR A 128 -23.19 -12.74 25.68
N GLU A 129 -22.80 -13.95 26.11
CA GLU A 129 -23.68 -15.13 26.06
C GLU A 129 -25.04 -14.88 26.76
N LEU A 130 -25.05 -14.06 27.82
CA LEU A 130 -26.26 -13.69 28.56
C LEU A 130 -27.02 -12.52 27.89
N ASN A 131 -26.31 -11.60 27.25
CA ASN A 131 -26.85 -10.39 26.65
C ASN A 131 -26.54 -10.32 25.14
N GLN A 132 -27.17 -11.20 24.37
CA GLN A 132 -26.95 -11.31 22.92
C GLN A 132 -27.47 -10.08 22.13
N GLN A 133 -28.43 -9.34 22.69
CA GLN A 133 -28.94 -8.10 22.10
C GLN A 133 -28.10 -6.86 22.47
N GLY A 134 -27.12 -7.02 23.36
CA GLY A 134 -26.26 -5.94 23.84
C GLY A 134 -26.31 -5.77 25.35
N THR A 135 -25.18 -5.40 25.96
CA THR A 135 -25.08 -5.08 27.39
C THR A 135 -25.51 -3.64 27.70
N GLY A 136 -25.70 -2.80 26.67
CA GLY A 136 -25.87 -1.35 26.79
C GLY A 136 -24.57 -0.57 26.66
N GLU A 137 -23.43 -1.27 26.62
CA GLU A 137 -22.11 -0.70 26.35
C GLU A 137 -21.75 -0.81 24.88
N THR A 138 -20.87 0.08 24.44
CA THR A 138 -20.33 0.10 23.10
C THR A 138 -18.81 0.16 23.11
N PHE A 139 -18.22 -0.32 22.02
CA PHE A 139 -16.79 -0.25 21.78
C PHE A 139 -16.51 0.06 20.32
N ASP A 140 -15.39 0.69 20.06
CA ASP A 140 -14.87 0.98 18.73
C ASP A 140 -13.41 0.49 18.62
N ALA A 141 -12.89 0.51 17.41
CA ALA A 141 -11.48 0.26 17.16
C ALA A 141 -10.96 1.24 16.10
N ALA A 142 -9.71 1.64 16.26
CA ALA A 142 -9.06 2.52 15.31
C ALA A 142 -7.56 2.21 15.23
N ASP A 143 -7.05 2.18 14.02
CA ASP A 143 -5.62 2.09 13.75
C ASP A 143 -5.12 3.37 13.08
N LEU A 144 -3.89 3.77 13.41
CA LEU A 144 -3.25 4.98 12.93
C LEU A 144 -1.80 4.68 12.55
N ALA A 145 -1.38 5.14 11.39
CA ALA A 145 0.03 5.22 11.01
C ALA A 145 0.37 6.64 10.55
N VAL A 146 1.38 7.24 11.18
CA VAL A 146 1.93 8.55 10.78
C VAL A 146 3.33 8.32 10.24
N GLY A 147 3.59 8.78 9.02
CA GLY A 147 4.88 8.61 8.35
C GLY A 147 5.52 9.94 7.99
N LEU A 148 6.83 10.07 8.22
CA LEU A 148 7.67 11.13 7.69
C LEU A 148 8.67 10.54 6.71
N SER A 149 8.67 11.03 5.48
CA SER A 149 9.46 10.47 4.39
C SER A 149 10.40 11.50 3.79
N TYR A 150 11.51 11.00 3.25
CA TYR A 150 12.44 11.75 2.44
C TYR A 150 12.90 10.90 1.27
N GLY A 151 12.87 11.46 0.06
CA GLY A 151 13.37 10.83 -1.15
C GLY A 151 14.30 11.76 -1.92
N ARG A 152 15.37 11.19 -2.48
CA ARG A 152 16.38 11.95 -3.23
C ARG A 152 16.89 11.18 -4.45
N GLN A 153 17.11 11.94 -5.52
CA GLN A 153 17.83 11.49 -6.70
C GLN A 153 19.34 11.51 -6.41
N ILE A 154 20.00 10.35 -6.53
CA ILE A 154 21.45 10.21 -6.30
C ILE A 154 22.24 10.32 -7.60
N SER A 155 21.68 9.80 -8.69
CA SER A 155 22.21 9.94 -10.06
C SER A 155 21.05 10.16 -11.02
N ASP A 156 21.31 10.46 -12.29
CA ASP A 156 20.25 10.69 -13.29
C ASP A 156 19.25 9.53 -13.44
N ARG A 157 19.61 8.33 -12.96
CA ARG A 157 18.83 7.11 -13.10
C ARG A 157 18.47 6.44 -11.79
N PHE A 158 19.07 6.83 -10.67
CA PHE A 158 18.89 6.16 -9.39
C PHE A 158 18.41 7.12 -8.31
N SER A 159 17.33 6.74 -7.62
CA SER A 159 16.84 7.41 -6.42
C SER A 159 16.65 6.44 -5.27
N ILE A 160 16.75 6.99 -4.07
CA ILE A 160 16.51 6.30 -2.80
C ILE A 160 15.52 7.13 -2.00
N GLY A 161 14.77 6.48 -1.13
CA GLY A 161 14.02 7.16 -0.09
C GLY A 161 13.90 6.32 1.16
N GLY A 162 13.51 6.98 2.23
CA GLY A 162 13.19 6.34 3.50
C GLY A 162 11.99 7.00 4.16
N THR A 163 11.31 6.24 5.00
CA THR A 163 10.20 6.72 5.82
C THR A 163 10.40 6.26 7.25
N ALA A 164 10.23 7.15 8.23
CA ALA A 164 10.04 6.77 9.63
C ALA A 164 8.54 6.80 9.94
N LYS A 165 8.02 5.75 10.59
CA LYS A 165 6.61 5.61 10.93
C LYS A 165 6.41 5.43 12.42
N TYR A 166 5.36 6.06 12.94
CA TYR A 166 4.73 5.73 14.21
C TYR A 166 3.40 5.04 13.92
N ILE A 167 3.20 3.86 14.50
CA ILE A 167 1.99 3.05 14.35
C ILE A 167 1.33 2.92 15.70
N GLN A 168 0.01 3.07 15.73
CA GLN A 168 -0.82 2.87 16.90
C GLN A 168 -2.05 2.05 16.53
N GLN A 169 -2.39 1.07 17.36
CA GLN A 169 -3.67 0.36 17.32
C GLN A 169 -4.43 0.65 18.60
N ARG A 170 -5.74 0.81 18.50
CA ARG A 170 -6.64 0.97 19.64
C ARG A 170 -7.86 0.09 19.44
N VAL A 171 -8.20 -0.67 20.47
CA VAL A 171 -9.46 -1.40 20.57
C VAL A 171 -10.02 -1.09 21.94
N TRP A 172 -11.20 -0.48 21.97
CA TRP A 172 -11.84 -0.02 23.20
C TRP A 172 -10.91 0.87 24.05
N HIS A 173 -10.48 0.42 25.24
CA HIS A 173 -9.57 1.15 26.13
C HIS A 173 -8.14 0.59 26.16
N SER A 174 -7.81 -0.32 25.24
CA SER A 174 -6.46 -0.84 25.07
C SER A 174 -5.78 -0.27 23.84
N THR A 175 -4.49 0.00 23.96
CA THR A 175 -3.66 0.58 22.91
C THR A 175 -2.35 -0.18 22.75
N ALA A 176 -1.84 -0.24 21.53
CA ALA A 176 -0.51 -0.73 21.22
C ALA A 176 0.20 0.31 20.34
N SER A 177 1.50 0.50 20.51
CA SER A 177 2.29 1.40 19.67
C SER A 177 3.60 0.78 19.22
N ALA A 178 4.01 1.08 17.98
CA ALA A 178 5.26 0.64 17.42
C ALA A 178 5.89 1.73 16.54
N VAL A 179 7.18 1.60 16.31
CA VAL A 179 7.93 2.42 15.35
C VAL A 179 8.45 1.54 14.24
N ALA A 180 8.44 2.04 13.01
CA ALA A 180 8.95 1.32 11.86
C ALA A 180 9.70 2.22 10.89
N VAL A 181 10.47 1.61 10.01
CA VAL A 181 11.17 2.24 8.92
C VAL A 181 10.82 1.55 7.61
N ASP A 182 10.64 2.36 6.57
CA ASP A 182 10.59 1.89 5.18
C ASP A 182 11.80 2.38 4.42
N ILE A 183 12.27 1.58 3.48
CA ILE A 183 13.36 1.92 2.57
C ILE A 183 12.93 1.61 1.15
N GLY A 184 13.14 2.57 0.26
CA GLY A 184 12.78 2.48 -1.14
C GLY A 184 13.97 2.76 -2.04
N THR A 185 13.98 2.11 -3.20
CA THR A 185 14.88 2.42 -4.32
C THR A 185 14.11 2.44 -5.62
N ARG A 186 14.60 3.22 -6.58
CA ARG A 186 14.06 3.29 -7.93
C ARG A 186 15.18 3.52 -8.94
N PHE A 187 15.20 2.70 -9.99
CA PHE A 187 16.20 2.71 -11.03
C PHE A 187 15.56 2.78 -12.41
N GLN A 188 15.96 3.74 -13.23
CA GLN A 188 15.46 3.92 -14.58
C GLN A 188 16.49 3.48 -15.62
N THR A 189 16.06 2.64 -16.56
CA THR A 189 16.87 2.15 -17.66
C THR A 189 16.33 2.64 -19.00
N ASP A 190 17.18 2.65 -20.03
CA ASP A 190 16.76 3.00 -21.39
C ASP A 190 16.19 1.78 -22.16
N PHE A 191 16.22 0.59 -21.56
CA PHE A 191 15.69 -0.63 -22.17
C PHE A 191 14.16 -0.59 -22.24
N PHE A 192 13.58 -1.28 -23.23
CA PHE A 192 12.13 -1.48 -23.39
C PHE A 192 11.26 -0.21 -23.24
N GLY A 193 11.71 0.92 -23.80
CA GLY A 193 10.93 2.17 -23.78
C GLY A 193 10.95 2.91 -22.44
N GLY A 194 12.02 2.78 -21.66
CA GLY A 194 12.17 3.48 -20.38
C GLY A 194 11.76 2.65 -19.17
N LEU A 195 12.14 1.36 -19.16
CA LEU A 195 11.84 0.43 -18.08
C LEU A 195 12.37 0.98 -16.75
N THR A 196 11.47 1.10 -15.78
CA THR A 196 11.78 1.50 -14.41
C THR A 196 11.61 0.30 -13.50
N ILE A 197 12.59 0.09 -12.64
CA ILE A 197 12.59 -0.94 -11.60
C ILE A 197 12.51 -0.22 -10.26
N GLY A 198 11.62 -0.68 -9.39
CA GLY A 198 11.49 -0.18 -8.02
C GLY A 198 11.63 -1.34 -7.04
N ALA A 199 12.23 -1.09 -5.88
CA ALA A 199 12.20 -2.04 -4.78
C ALA A 199 11.91 -1.30 -3.48
N ALA A 200 11.11 -1.90 -2.60
CA ALA A 200 10.76 -1.33 -1.31
C ALA A 200 10.73 -2.41 -0.23
N ILE A 201 11.21 -2.06 0.95
CA ILE A 201 10.97 -2.78 2.20
C ILE A 201 10.11 -1.86 3.05
N SER A 202 8.96 -2.35 3.50
CA SER A 202 8.04 -1.60 4.34
C SER A 202 7.83 -2.25 5.70
N ASN A 203 7.59 -1.42 6.71
CA ASN A 203 7.19 -1.79 8.07
C ASN A 203 8.25 -2.60 8.83
N PHE A 204 9.55 -2.35 8.61
CA PHE A 204 10.61 -2.93 9.41
C PHE A 204 10.71 -2.17 10.74
N GLY A 205 10.33 -2.78 11.87
CA GLY A 205 10.15 -2.05 13.12
C GLY A 205 10.02 -2.91 14.37
N SER A 206 9.66 -2.27 15.48
CA SER A 206 9.42 -2.93 16.76
C SER A 206 8.12 -3.74 16.73
N ASP A 207 8.02 -4.74 17.60
CA ASP A 207 6.76 -5.45 17.83
C ASP A 207 5.70 -4.53 18.47
N LEU A 208 4.43 -4.92 18.31
CA LEU A 208 3.27 -4.34 18.98
C LEU A 208 2.86 -5.23 20.16
N GLN A 209 2.54 -4.60 21.29
CA GLN A 209 1.93 -5.24 22.44
C GLN A 209 0.76 -4.37 22.89
N LEU A 210 -0.43 -4.98 23.02
CA LEU A 210 -1.58 -4.28 23.58
C LEU A 210 -1.39 -4.11 25.07
N ASP A 211 -1.66 -2.91 25.55
CA ASP A 211 -1.73 -2.57 26.97
C ASP A 211 -2.95 -1.69 27.23
N GLY A 212 -3.54 -1.78 28.42
CA GLY A 212 -4.71 -1.00 28.75
C GLY A 212 -5.48 -1.52 29.95
N ARG A 213 -6.47 -0.73 30.37
CA ARG A 213 -7.29 -1.06 31.56
C ARG A 213 -8.12 -2.33 31.38
N ASP A 214 -8.40 -2.72 30.14
CA ASP A 214 -9.20 -3.90 29.81
C ASP A 214 -8.46 -5.21 30.14
N LEU A 215 -7.13 -5.13 30.37
CA LEU A 215 -6.30 -6.25 30.78
C LEU A 215 -6.22 -6.43 32.30
N ARG A 216 -6.73 -5.46 33.05
CA ARG A 216 -6.68 -5.48 34.51
C ARG A 216 -7.85 -6.27 35.06
N THR A 217 -7.56 -7.24 35.90
CA THR A 217 -8.54 -8.07 36.57
C THR A 217 -8.19 -8.22 38.05
N PHE A 218 -9.15 -8.68 38.84
CA PHE A 218 -8.92 -9.06 40.23
C PHE A 218 -9.00 -10.57 40.33
N VAL A 219 -7.99 -11.17 40.93
CA VAL A 219 -7.91 -12.63 41.10
C VAL A 219 -7.68 -12.98 42.56
N ASP A 220 -8.23 -14.12 42.95
CA ASP A 220 -7.78 -14.84 44.13
C ASP A 220 -6.73 -15.87 43.68
N PRO A 221 -5.45 -15.74 44.08
CA PRO A 221 -4.41 -16.69 43.68
C PRO A 221 -4.58 -18.06 44.34
N ASP A 222 -5.32 -18.18 45.44
CA ASP A 222 -5.59 -19.45 46.11
C ASP A 222 -7.04 -19.52 46.63
N PRO A 223 -8.02 -19.71 45.73
CA PRO A 223 -9.43 -19.77 46.10
C PRO A 223 -9.79 -21.00 46.97
N SER A 224 -8.83 -21.89 47.22
CA SER A 224 -9.02 -23.10 48.04
C SER A 224 -8.70 -22.88 49.52
N GLN A 225 -8.03 -21.78 49.87
CA GLN A 225 -7.73 -21.43 51.26
C GLN A 225 -8.68 -20.35 51.77
N ASP A 226 -9.28 -20.60 52.94
CA ASP A 226 -10.11 -19.60 53.61
C ASP A 226 -9.25 -18.42 54.12
N GLY A 227 -9.72 -17.20 53.88
CA GLY A 227 -9.07 -15.97 54.36
C GLY A 227 -8.12 -15.30 53.36
N THR A 228 -8.06 -15.79 52.12
CA THR A 228 -7.36 -15.13 51.01
C THR A 228 -8.07 -13.86 50.55
N ASN A 229 -7.31 -12.95 49.92
CA ASN A 229 -7.85 -11.72 49.37
C ASN A 229 -8.20 -11.94 47.89
N GLY A 230 -9.48 -12.04 47.55
CA GLY A 230 -9.95 -12.16 46.16
C GLY A 230 -9.91 -10.87 45.34
N GLN A 231 -9.29 -9.81 45.85
CA GLN A 231 -9.17 -8.50 45.20
C GLN A 231 -7.70 -8.15 44.92
N ILE A 232 -6.85 -9.14 44.64
CA ILE A 232 -5.47 -8.86 44.23
C ILE A 232 -5.49 -8.39 42.77
N PRO A 233 -5.02 -7.15 42.48
CA PRO A 233 -4.92 -6.67 41.12
C PRO A 233 -3.92 -7.53 40.34
N ALA A 234 -4.32 -7.97 39.16
CA ALA A 234 -3.49 -8.72 38.23
C ALA A 234 -3.75 -8.25 36.80
N ASP A 235 -2.75 -8.37 35.94
CA ASP A 235 -2.85 -8.01 34.52
C ASP A 235 -2.73 -9.28 33.67
N TYR A 236 -3.53 -9.38 32.61
CA TYR A 236 -3.31 -10.37 31.57
C TYR A 236 -2.00 -10.04 30.82
N ALA A 237 -1.02 -10.94 30.92
CA ALA A 237 0.22 -10.82 30.15
C ALA A 237 -0.05 -11.17 28.69
N LEU A 238 -0.09 -10.15 27.82
CA LEU A 238 -0.26 -10.33 26.39
C LEU A 238 1.07 -10.56 25.68
N ASP A 239 1.05 -11.36 24.61
CA ASP A 239 2.20 -11.56 23.74
C ASP A 239 2.50 -10.33 22.87
N THR A 240 3.72 -10.26 22.35
CA THR A 240 4.14 -9.28 21.35
C THR A 240 4.00 -9.86 19.95
N TRP A 241 3.63 -9.01 18.99
CA TRP A 241 3.42 -9.40 17.61
C TRP A 241 4.16 -8.45 16.68
N SER A 242 4.96 -9.01 15.76
CA SER A 242 5.70 -8.22 14.80
C SER A 242 4.79 -7.53 13.78
N LEU A 243 5.27 -6.40 13.26
CA LEU A 243 4.63 -5.69 12.15
C LEU A 243 4.68 -6.53 10.85
N PRO A 244 3.76 -6.28 9.91
CA PRO A 244 3.72 -6.99 8.64
C PRO A 244 4.78 -6.40 7.71
N LEU A 245 5.99 -6.95 7.82
CA LEU A 245 7.10 -6.63 6.94
C LEU A 245 6.76 -7.06 5.51
N ASP A 246 6.96 -6.15 4.57
CA ASP A 246 6.63 -6.39 3.17
C ASP A 246 7.80 -6.01 2.27
N PHE A 247 8.30 -6.98 1.50
CA PHE A 247 9.30 -6.76 0.48
C PHE A 247 8.64 -6.78 -0.90
N LYS A 248 8.82 -5.68 -1.64
CA LYS A 248 8.22 -5.49 -2.96
C LYS A 248 9.30 -5.20 -4.00
N ILE A 249 9.21 -5.87 -5.14
CA ILE A 249 9.97 -5.52 -6.34
C ILE A 249 8.99 -5.26 -7.47
N GLY A 250 9.03 -4.05 -8.00
CA GLY A 250 8.18 -3.60 -9.09
C GLY A 250 8.95 -3.30 -10.36
N VAL A 251 8.26 -3.46 -11.49
CA VAL A 251 8.75 -3.05 -12.80
C VAL A 251 7.63 -2.35 -13.55
N VAL A 252 7.93 -1.21 -14.18
CA VAL A 252 7.00 -0.52 -15.08
C VAL A 252 7.67 -0.18 -16.40
N SER A 253 6.99 -0.46 -17.50
CA SER A 253 7.38 -0.05 -18.85
C SER A 253 6.30 0.86 -19.45
N ARG A 254 6.72 1.77 -20.33
CA ARG A 254 5.83 2.68 -21.07
C ARG A 254 5.94 2.38 -22.57
N PRO A 255 5.34 1.28 -23.07
CA PRO A 255 5.48 0.85 -24.46
C PRO A 255 4.91 1.86 -25.47
N LEU A 256 3.94 2.69 -25.05
CA LEU A 256 3.41 3.78 -25.86
C LEU A 256 3.49 5.09 -25.08
N ALA A 257 4.25 6.04 -25.60
CA ALA A 257 4.32 7.41 -25.07
C ALA A 257 4.23 8.39 -26.23
N SER A 258 3.08 9.03 -26.38
CA SER A 258 2.81 10.06 -27.39
C SER A 258 1.99 11.18 -26.76
N ARG A 259 1.99 12.37 -27.36
CA ARG A 259 1.25 13.54 -26.82
C ARG A 259 -0.25 13.30 -26.60
N MET A 260 -0.85 12.36 -27.34
CA MET A 260 -2.27 12.05 -27.24
C MET A 260 -2.56 10.76 -26.46
N ASN A 261 -1.62 9.81 -26.45
CA ASN A 261 -1.83 8.46 -25.92
C ASN A 261 -0.61 8.03 -25.11
N GLN A 262 -0.83 7.60 -23.88
CA GLN A 262 0.18 6.99 -23.03
C GLN A 262 -0.34 5.63 -22.56
N LEU A 263 0.48 4.59 -22.65
CA LEU A 263 0.21 3.28 -22.06
C LEU A 263 1.40 2.91 -21.18
N SER A 264 1.14 2.58 -19.92
CA SER A 264 2.08 1.95 -19.01
C SER A 264 1.57 0.59 -18.58
N VAL A 265 2.51 -0.33 -18.33
CA VAL A 265 2.25 -1.67 -17.81
C VAL A 265 3.20 -1.90 -16.64
N SER A 266 2.64 -2.35 -15.53
CA SER A 266 3.31 -2.51 -14.25
C SER A 266 3.13 -3.93 -13.73
N VAL A 267 4.19 -4.47 -13.12
CA VAL A 267 4.18 -5.77 -12.46
C VAL A 267 4.96 -5.64 -11.16
N ASP A 268 4.35 -6.06 -10.04
CA ASP A 268 5.01 -6.09 -8.74
C ASP A 268 4.99 -7.51 -8.18
N ALA A 269 6.14 -7.96 -7.67
CA ALA A 269 6.28 -9.16 -6.87
C ALA A 269 6.32 -8.79 -5.38
N LEU A 270 5.53 -9.49 -4.57
CA LEU A 270 5.38 -9.25 -3.15
C LEU A 270 5.83 -10.46 -2.36
N HIS A 271 6.65 -10.23 -1.35
CA HIS A 271 7.09 -11.20 -0.36
C HIS A 271 6.81 -10.66 1.04
N PRO A 272 5.58 -10.85 1.56
CA PRO A 272 5.21 -10.44 2.91
C PRO A 272 5.69 -11.47 3.95
N SER A 273 6.02 -11.01 5.17
CA SER A 273 6.34 -11.90 6.29
C SER A 273 5.13 -12.67 6.82
N SER A 274 3.92 -12.18 6.51
CA SER A 274 2.64 -12.62 7.03
C SER A 274 1.77 -13.37 6.03
N ASN A 275 2.25 -13.71 4.83
CA ASN A 275 1.46 -14.47 3.86
C ASN A 275 2.39 -15.13 2.81
N TYR A 276 1.80 -15.83 1.84
CA TYR A 276 2.49 -16.28 0.65
C TYR A 276 2.89 -15.14 -0.28
N GLU A 277 3.89 -15.43 -1.10
CA GLU A 277 4.29 -14.57 -2.20
C GLU A 277 3.17 -14.45 -3.23
N SER A 278 3.09 -13.29 -3.87
CA SER A 278 2.12 -13.05 -4.92
C SER A 278 2.63 -12.03 -5.93
N LEU A 279 1.99 -12.00 -7.11
CA LEU A 279 2.24 -10.99 -8.13
C LEU A 279 1.02 -10.10 -8.33
N ASN A 280 1.26 -8.80 -8.48
CA ASN A 280 0.27 -7.84 -8.91
C ASN A 280 0.62 -7.38 -10.34
N VAL A 281 -0.39 -7.20 -11.18
CA VAL A 281 -0.22 -6.66 -12.52
C VAL A 281 -1.19 -5.51 -12.76
N GLY A 282 -0.75 -4.49 -13.49
CA GLY A 282 -1.56 -3.31 -13.77
C GLY A 282 -1.23 -2.69 -15.12
N ALA A 283 -2.20 -2.00 -15.70
CA ALA A 283 -2.03 -1.18 -16.89
C ALA A 283 -2.78 0.14 -16.74
N GLU A 284 -2.13 1.24 -17.15
CA GLU A 284 -2.72 2.59 -17.17
C GLU A 284 -2.65 3.12 -18.59
N TYR A 285 -3.81 3.49 -19.13
CA TYR A 285 -3.95 4.18 -20.41
C TYR A 285 -4.40 5.62 -20.20
N GLY A 286 -3.57 6.57 -20.58
CA GLY A 286 -3.84 8.00 -20.53
C GLY A 286 -4.18 8.56 -21.91
N PHE A 287 -5.28 9.32 -21.99
CA PHE A 287 -5.70 10.08 -23.16
C PHE A 287 -5.52 11.58 -22.92
N ARG A 288 -4.70 12.22 -23.78
CA ARG A 288 -4.37 13.66 -23.76
C ARG A 288 -3.91 14.18 -22.39
N GLU A 289 -3.31 13.31 -21.58
CA GLU A 289 -2.87 13.61 -20.20
C GLU A 289 -3.98 14.13 -19.26
N ARG A 290 -5.26 13.95 -19.65
CA ARG A 290 -6.42 14.42 -18.89
C ARG A 290 -7.26 13.29 -18.35
N VAL A 291 -7.48 12.24 -19.13
CA VAL A 291 -8.34 11.11 -18.74
C VAL A 291 -7.51 9.85 -18.70
N PHE A 292 -7.65 9.08 -17.62
CA PHE A 292 -6.87 7.88 -17.36
C PHE A 292 -7.80 6.72 -17.09
N PHE A 293 -7.61 5.63 -17.82
CA PHE A 293 -8.27 4.36 -17.61
C PHE A 293 -7.25 3.39 -17.03
N ARG A 294 -7.64 2.70 -15.97
CA ARG A 294 -6.75 1.81 -15.24
C ARG A 294 -7.43 0.47 -15.03
N GLY A 295 -6.65 -0.58 -15.17
CA GLY A 295 -7.07 -1.94 -14.85
C GLY A 295 -5.91 -2.70 -14.25
N GLY A 296 -6.20 -3.57 -13.31
CA GLY A 296 -5.19 -4.38 -12.66
C GLY A 296 -5.77 -5.63 -12.04
N PHE A 297 -4.86 -6.48 -11.61
CA PHE A 297 -5.16 -7.74 -10.98
C PHE A 297 -4.19 -7.99 -9.83
N GLN A 298 -4.74 -8.12 -8.63
CA GLN A 298 -4.00 -8.31 -7.39
C GLN A 298 -3.91 -9.79 -7.03
N GLY A 299 -2.76 -10.20 -6.49
CA GLY A 299 -2.60 -11.49 -5.82
C GLY A 299 -2.47 -12.70 -6.75
N LEU A 300 -1.98 -12.54 -7.98
CA LEU A 300 -1.69 -13.70 -8.85
C LEU A 300 -0.76 -14.68 -8.12
N PHE A 301 -1.05 -15.97 -8.27
CA PHE A 301 -0.37 -17.09 -7.59
C PHE A 301 -0.58 -17.18 -6.08
N LEU A 302 -1.38 -16.30 -5.47
CA LEU A 302 -1.76 -16.42 -4.07
C LEU A 302 -2.75 -17.58 -3.88
N PRO A 303 -2.45 -18.59 -3.04
CA PRO A 303 -3.41 -19.64 -2.68
C PRO A 303 -4.65 -19.07 -2.00
N GLU A 304 -5.82 -19.66 -2.28
CA GLU A 304 -7.12 -19.27 -1.67
C GLU A 304 -7.47 -17.78 -1.82
N ARG A 305 -6.94 -17.12 -2.86
CA ARG A 305 -7.20 -15.71 -3.16
C ARG A 305 -8.69 -15.44 -3.35
N GLU A 306 -9.18 -14.43 -2.64
CA GLU A 306 -10.49 -13.82 -2.83
C GLU A 306 -10.40 -12.57 -3.69
N GLY A 307 -11.29 -12.45 -4.67
CA GLY A 307 -11.37 -11.25 -5.53
C GLY A 307 -10.03 -10.95 -6.21
N GLY A 308 -9.81 -9.71 -6.65
CA GLY A 308 -8.50 -9.25 -7.15
C GLY A 308 -8.55 -8.44 -8.43
N LEU A 309 -9.65 -8.45 -9.17
CA LEU A 309 -9.84 -7.51 -10.28
C LEU A 309 -9.95 -6.09 -9.73
N ALA A 310 -9.20 -5.18 -10.32
CA ALA A 310 -9.23 -3.76 -10.02
C ALA A 310 -9.45 -2.95 -11.30
N LEU A 311 -10.30 -1.92 -11.20
CA LEU A 311 -10.60 -0.99 -12.29
C LEU A 311 -10.59 0.43 -11.75
N GLY A 312 -10.25 1.40 -12.57
CA GLY A 312 -10.31 2.79 -12.15
C GLY A 312 -10.34 3.79 -13.29
N LEU A 313 -10.79 4.99 -12.93
CA LEU A 313 -10.88 6.15 -13.79
C LEU A 313 -10.20 7.33 -13.08
N GLY A 314 -9.47 8.13 -13.84
CA GLY A 314 -8.83 9.34 -13.36
C GLY A 314 -9.07 10.51 -14.28
N VAL A 315 -9.31 11.69 -13.70
CA VAL A 315 -9.40 12.95 -14.44
C VAL A 315 -8.43 13.96 -13.85
N ARG A 316 -7.65 14.60 -14.71
CA ARG A 316 -6.74 15.69 -14.37
C ARG A 316 -7.20 16.99 -14.99
N GLN A 317 -7.27 18.03 -14.17
CA GLN A 317 -7.70 19.37 -14.55
C GLN A 317 -6.62 20.39 -14.16
N PRO A 318 -6.04 21.13 -15.13
CA PRO A 318 -5.15 22.24 -14.84
C PRO A 318 -5.87 23.34 -14.05
N LEU A 319 -5.17 23.90 -13.07
CA LEU A 319 -5.61 25.01 -12.24
C LEU A 319 -5.05 26.35 -12.77
N PRO A 320 -5.63 27.51 -12.39
CA PRO A 320 -5.27 28.81 -12.97
C PRO A 320 -3.92 29.39 -12.51
N TYR A 321 -3.07 28.60 -11.84
CA TYR A 321 -1.73 28.98 -11.39
C TYR A 321 -0.66 28.03 -11.97
N PRO A 322 0.61 28.48 -12.11
CA PRO A 322 1.68 27.68 -12.72
C PRO A 322 1.83 26.32 -12.03
N ASP A 323 1.98 25.26 -12.82
CA ASP A 323 2.15 23.86 -12.38
C ASP A 323 1.00 23.28 -11.52
N GLY A 324 -0.07 24.06 -11.31
CA GLY A 324 -1.25 23.65 -10.56
C GLY A 324 -2.11 22.63 -11.29
N MET A 325 -2.37 21.50 -10.64
CA MET A 325 -3.21 20.43 -11.18
C MET A 325 -4.11 19.84 -10.10
N ALA A 326 -5.40 19.71 -10.38
CA ALA A 326 -6.31 18.90 -9.59
C ALA A 326 -6.48 17.52 -10.26
N LYS A 327 -6.46 16.44 -9.46
CA LYS A 327 -6.71 15.08 -9.90
C LYS A 327 -7.86 14.51 -9.09
N LEU A 328 -8.87 13.97 -9.77
CA LEU A 328 -9.93 13.18 -9.16
C LEU A 328 -9.82 11.76 -9.69
N ASP A 329 -9.60 10.82 -8.79
CA ASP A 329 -9.41 9.42 -9.12
C ASP A 329 -10.44 8.56 -8.38
N TYR A 330 -10.93 7.54 -9.07
CA TYR A 330 -11.84 6.54 -8.52
C TYR A 330 -11.31 5.15 -8.84
N ALA A 331 -11.41 4.24 -7.87
CA ALA A 331 -11.07 2.85 -8.02
C ALA A 331 -12.16 1.94 -7.48
N PHE A 332 -12.34 0.84 -8.18
CA PHE A 332 -13.19 -0.28 -7.82
C PHE A 332 -12.30 -1.51 -7.68
N ARG A 333 -12.45 -2.26 -6.60
CA ARG A 333 -11.84 -3.57 -6.42
C ARG A 333 -12.89 -4.62 -6.08
N ASP A 334 -12.79 -5.76 -6.75
CA ASP A 334 -13.55 -6.94 -6.41
C ASP A 334 -12.88 -7.66 -5.24
N GLY A 335 -13.59 -7.81 -4.12
CA GLY A 335 -13.16 -8.52 -2.92
C GLY A 335 -13.70 -9.95 -2.83
N GLY A 336 -14.31 -10.47 -3.90
CA GLY A 336 -14.85 -11.83 -3.91
C GLY A 336 -16.00 -12.00 -2.92
N ARG A 337 -15.90 -12.99 -2.03
CA ARG A 337 -16.94 -13.26 -1.01
C ARG A 337 -17.14 -12.13 -0.02
N LEU A 338 -16.14 -11.25 0.14
CA LEU A 338 -16.17 -10.16 1.10
C LEU A 338 -16.86 -8.90 0.54
N GLY A 339 -17.23 -8.91 -0.74
CA GLY A 339 -17.96 -7.81 -1.38
C GLY A 339 -17.05 -6.95 -2.25
N ARG A 340 -17.35 -5.65 -2.30
CA ARG A 340 -16.74 -4.69 -3.22
C ARG A 340 -16.14 -3.55 -2.43
N VAL A 341 -15.00 -3.05 -2.90
CA VAL A 341 -14.32 -1.92 -2.28
C VAL A 341 -14.29 -0.77 -3.27
N HIS A 342 -14.72 0.39 -2.79
CA HIS A 342 -14.76 1.63 -3.53
C HIS A 342 -13.78 2.61 -2.89
N THR A 343 -12.90 3.19 -3.70
CA THR A 343 -11.93 4.19 -3.24
C THR A 343 -12.05 5.44 -4.08
N VAL A 344 -12.24 6.59 -3.44
CA VAL A 344 -12.25 7.91 -4.07
C VAL A 344 -11.04 8.69 -3.56
N GLY A 345 -10.40 9.45 -4.43
CA GLY A 345 -9.26 10.28 -4.03
C GLY A 345 -9.18 11.58 -4.80
N LEU A 346 -8.70 12.59 -4.10
CA LEU A 346 -8.43 13.92 -4.60
C LEU A 346 -6.95 14.23 -4.39
N SER A 347 -6.28 14.70 -5.44
CA SER A 347 -4.94 15.27 -5.32
C SER A 347 -4.90 16.68 -5.87
N VAL A 348 -4.10 17.54 -5.25
CA VAL A 348 -3.83 18.90 -5.70
C VAL A 348 -2.33 19.12 -5.72
N THR A 349 -1.80 19.44 -6.90
CA THR A 349 -0.42 19.86 -7.12
C THR A 349 -0.33 21.38 -7.02
N PHE A 350 0.70 21.88 -6.33
CA PHE A 350 0.95 23.31 -6.07
C PHE A 350 2.45 23.66 -6.07
#